data_AF-A0A526MC38-F1
#
_entry.id   AF-A0A526MC38-F1
#
_cell.length_a   1.000
_cell.length_b   1.000
_cell.length_c   1.000
_cell.angle_alpha   90.00
_cell.angle_beta   90.00
_cell.angle_gamma   90.00
#
_symmetry.space_group_name_H-M   'P 1'
#
loop_
_entity.id
_entity.type
_entity.pdbx_description
1 polymer ?
#
loop_
_entity_poly.entity_id
_entity_poly.type
_entity_poly.pdbx_seq_one_letter_code
_entity_poly.pdbx_strand_id
1 'polypeptide(L)'
;MAISRKEEARALSAAEHALVEKSHHPAVQDLADAELASLVKLLREQRDKAQTEAHRRRREIRGKGAPKGAAASKADGGSQLKLEVLAMAMRRLNGEAERRRQLAARVSLVENARKVLAMKQGAAADGPEFNTRTAHKGMRAVVNQRAPNLVRPMELGRQRKAAKVAQAKRDAR
;
A
#
# COMPACT_ATOMS: atom_id res chain seq x y z
N MET A 1 13.83 3.63 -15.97
CA MET A 1 14.20 2.96 -17.23
C MET A 1 12.91 2.47 -17.87
N ALA A 2 12.66 2.83 -19.12
CA ALA A 2 11.52 2.32 -19.87
C ALA A 2 12.00 1.14 -20.71
N ILE A 3 11.40 -0.04 -20.50
CA ILE A 3 11.66 -1.23 -21.31
C ILE A 3 10.68 -1.20 -22.48
N SER A 4 11.18 -1.36 -23.71
CA SER A 4 10.30 -1.38 -24.89
C SER A 4 9.48 -2.65 -24.94
N ARG A 5 8.27 -2.63 -25.53
CA ARG A 5 7.43 -3.83 -25.70
C ARG A 5 8.17 -4.97 -26.42
N LYS A 6 9.05 -4.62 -27.37
CA LYS A 6 9.90 -5.59 -28.07
C LYS A 6 10.90 -6.29 -27.15
N GLU A 7 11.46 -5.56 -26.19
CA GLU A 7 12.34 -6.13 -25.17
C GLU A 7 11.56 -6.95 -24.13
N GLU A 8 10.37 -6.50 -23.73
CA GLU A 8 9.46 -7.27 -22.87
C GLU A 8 9.15 -8.64 -23.51
N ALA A 9 8.78 -8.66 -24.80
CA ALA A 9 8.49 -9.90 -25.55
C ALA A 9 9.69 -10.85 -25.67
N ARG A 10 10.91 -10.32 -25.73
CA ARG A 10 12.14 -11.14 -25.78
C ARG A 10 12.53 -11.72 -24.42
N ALA A 11 12.19 -11.03 -23.34
CA ALA A 11 12.58 -11.41 -21.99
C ALA A 11 11.64 -12.45 -21.34
N LEU A 12 10.38 -12.49 -21.80
CA LEU A 12 9.31 -13.27 -21.19
C LEU A 12 8.98 -14.54 -21.98
N SER A 13 8.47 -15.54 -21.27
CA SER A 13 7.76 -16.66 -21.93
C SER A 13 6.41 -16.21 -22.49
N ALA A 14 5.82 -16.98 -23.41
CA ALA A 14 4.51 -16.65 -24.00
C ALA A 14 3.40 -16.46 -22.94
N ALA A 15 3.37 -17.32 -21.91
CA ALA A 15 2.42 -17.22 -20.82
C ALA A 15 2.62 -15.95 -19.97
N GLU A 16 3.87 -15.61 -19.64
CA GLU A 16 4.20 -14.41 -18.86
C GLU A 16 3.94 -13.14 -19.67
N HIS A 17 4.24 -13.16 -20.97
CA HIS A 17 3.94 -12.07 -21.88
C HIS A 17 2.44 -11.78 -21.92
N ALA A 18 1.58 -12.82 -22.04
CA ALA A 18 0.14 -12.65 -22.01
C ALA A 18 -0.37 -12.00 -20.71
N LEU A 19 0.27 -12.27 -19.56
CA LEU A 19 -0.07 -11.62 -18.29
C LEU A 19 0.39 -10.15 -18.26
N VAL A 20 1.58 -9.87 -18.77
CA VAL A 20 2.12 -8.50 -18.82
C VAL A 20 1.33 -7.63 -19.78
N GLU A 21 0.87 -8.16 -20.91
CA GLU A 21 -0.01 -7.45 -21.84
C GLU A 21 -1.31 -6.97 -21.18
N LYS A 22 -1.93 -7.79 -20.30
CA LYS A 22 -3.10 -7.37 -19.51
C LYS A 22 -2.82 -6.22 -18.53
N SER A 23 -1.56 -5.99 -18.16
CA SER A 23 -1.17 -4.87 -17.29
C SER A 23 -1.02 -3.53 -18.00
N HIS A 24 -0.96 -3.54 -19.34
CA HIS A 24 -0.79 -2.33 -20.13
C HIS A 24 -2.13 -1.57 -20.27
N HIS A 25 -2.03 -0.25 -20.37
CA HIS A 25 -3.15 0.58 -20.77
C HIS A 25 -3.40 0.41 -22.30
N PRO A 26 -4.66 0.33 -22.77
CA PRO A 26 -5.92 0.48 -22.04
C PRO A 26 -6.45 -0.77 -21.34
N ALA A 27 -5.99 -1.97 -21.71
CA ALA A 27 -6.55 -3.25 -21.28
C ALA A 27 -6.74 -3.40 -19.75
N VAL A 28 -5.83 -2.84 -18.95
CA VAL A 28 -5.93 -2.88 -17.48
C VAL A 28 -7.18 -2.17 -16.92
N GLN A 29 -7.74 -1.20 -17.67
CA GLN A 29 -8.95 -0.47 -17.26
C GLN A 29 -10.22 -1.29 -17.48
N ASP A 30 -10.21 -2.17 -18.47
CA ASP A 30 -11.36 -3.01 -18.84
C ASP A 30 -11.53 -4.22 -17.91
N LEU A 31 -10.52 -4.52 -17.09
CA LEU A 31 -10.57 -5.65 -16.14
C LEU A 31 -11.56 -5.39 -15.00
N ALA A 32 -12.34 -6.40 -14.63
CA ALA A 32 -13.14 -6.35 -13.41
C ALA A 32 -12.25 -6.37 -12.15
N ASP A 33 -12.75 -5.87 -11.00
CA ASP A 33 -11.97 -5.81 -9.76
C ASP A 33 -11.46 -7.19 -9.28
N ALA A 34 -12.29 -8.22 -9.43
CA ALA A 34 -11.92 -9.60 -9.10
C ALA A 34 -10.81 -10.15 -10.02
N GLU A 35 -10.88 -9.82 -11.31
CA GLU A 35 -9.87 -10.20 -12.29
C GLU A 35 -8.55 -9.46 -12.05
N LEU A 36 -8.62 -8.16 -11.72
CA LEU A 36 -7.45 -7.36 -11.34
C LEU A 36 -6.76 -7.95 -10.11
N ALA A 37 -7.51 -8.29 -9.07
CA ALA A 37 -6.97 -8.93 -7.87
C ALA A 37 -6.31 -10.28 -8.17
N SER A 38 -6.95 -11.10 -9.01
CA SER A 38 -6.42 -12.40 -9.45
C SER A 38 -5.14 -12.24 -10.27
N LEU A 39 -5.12 -11.28 -11.20
CA LEU A 39 -3.96 -10.96 -12.02
C LEU A 39 -2.78 -10.46 -11.17
N VAL A 40 -3.03 -9.59 -10.18
CA VAL A 40 -2.01 -9.14 -9.23
C VAL A 40 -1.39 -10.31 -8.47
N LYS A 41 -2.21 -11.27 -8.02
CA LYS A 41 -1.73 -12.45 -7.31
C LYS A 41 -0.83 -13.31 -8.21
N LEU A 42 -1.30 -13.64 -9.41
CA LEU A 42 -0.54 -14.45 -10.37
C LEU A 42 0.77 -13.78 -10.77
N LEU A 43 0.74 -12.48 -11.08
CA LEU A 43 1.93 -11.74 -11.49
C LEU A 43 2.95 -11.63 -10.34
N ARG A 44 2.49 -11.52 -9.08
CA ARG A 44 3.34 -11.54 -7.90
C ARG A 44 4.07 -12.87 -7.75
N GLU A 45 3.35 -13.99 -7.88
CA GLU A 45 3.96 -15.32 -7.82
C GLU A 45 5.02 -15.53 -8.93
N GLN A 46 4.72 -15.08 -10.16
CA GLN A 46 5.68 -15.17 -11.27
C GLN A 46 6.91 -14.27 -11.07
N ARG A 47 6.72 -13.06 -10.54
CA ARG A 47 7.82 -12.17 -10.16
C ARG A 47 8.69 -12.79 -9.07
N ASP A 48 8.09 -13.35 -8.03
CA ASP A 48 8.83 -13.89 -6.88
C ASP A 48 9.64 -15.14 -7.28
N LYS A 49 9.08 -15.97 -8.18
CA LYS A 49 9.83 -17.05 -8.84
C LYS A 49 11.01 -16.48 -9.63
N ALA A 50 10.78 -15.51 -10.52
CA ALA A 50 11.84 -14.90 -11.33
C ALA A 50 12.94 -14.24 -10.47
N GLN A 51 12.56 -13.61 -9.36
CA GLN A 51 13.47 -13.01 -8.40
C GLN A 51 14.36 -14.06 -7.74
N THR A 52 13.77 -15.17 -7.30
CA THR A 52 14.51 -16.30 -6.72
C THR A 52 15.52 -16.87 -7.72
N GLU A 53 15.14 -17.00 -8.99
CA GLU A 53 16.04 -17.49 -10.03
C GLU A 53 17.17 -16.52 -10.36
N ALA A 54 16.87 -15.21 -10.45
CA ALA A 54 17.87 -14.17 -10.67
C ALA A 54 18.90 -14.13 -9.53
N HIS A 55 18.43 -14.19 -8.27
CA HIS A 55 19.31 -14.23 -7.10
C HIS A 55 20.16 -15.50 -7.06
N ARG A 56 19.59 -16.66 -7.41
CA ARG A 56 20.33 -17.92 -7.52
C ARG A 56 21.45 -17.79 -8.55
N ARG A 57 21.15 -17.36 -9.79
CA ARG A 57 22.16 -17.19 -10.85
C ARG A 57 23.26 -16.20 -10.44
N ARG A 58 22.91 -15.10 -9.77
CA ARG A 58 23.89 -14.16 -9.23
C ARG A 58 24.77 -14.76 -8.12
N ARG A 59 24.28 -15.75 -7.37
CA ARG A 59 25.10 -16.50 -6.39
C ARG A 59 26.02 -17.51 -7.09
N GLU A 60 25.52 -18.22 -8.11
CA GLU A 60 26.32 -19.14 -8.93
C GLU A 60 27.49 -18.41 -9.62
N ILE A 61 27.24 -17.26 -10.27
CA ILE A 61 28.27 -16.42 -10.91
C ILE A 61 29.36 -16.01 -9.92
N ARG A 62 28.97 -15.73 -8.67
CA ARG A 62 29.90 -15.36 -7.59
C ARG A 62 30.61 -16.56 -6.94
N GLY A 63 30.35 -17.79 -7.40
CA GLY A 63 30.86 -19.01 -6.77
C GLY A 63 30.29 -19.29 -5.37
N LYS A 64 29.21 -18.60 -4.96
CA LYS A 64 28.59 -18.71 -3.63
C LYS A 64 27.34 -19.60 -3.62
N GLY A 65 27.01 -20.21 -4.74
CA GLY A 65 25.85 -21.10 -4.90
C GLY A 65 26.22 -22.30 -5.74
N ALA A 66 25.69 -23.47 -5.37
CA ALA A 66 25.82 -24.67 -6.18
C ALA A 66 25.16 -24.44 -7.55
N PRO A 67 25.78 -24.88 -8.65
CA PRO A 67 25.22 -24.75 -9.97
C PRO A 67 23.94 -25.60 -10.07
N LYS A 68 22.86 -25.03 -10.62
CA LYS A 68 21.65 -25.82 -10.90
C LYS A 68 21.86 -26.84 -12.02
N GLY A 69 22.75 -26.53 -12.97
CA GLY A 69 23.10 -27.40 -14.11
C GLY A 69 24.52 -27.97 -13.99
N ALA A 70 25.01 -28.57 -15.08
CA ALA A 70 26.36 -29.14 -15.14
C ALA A 70 27.48 -28.12 -14.90
N ALA A 71 27.23 -26.84 -15.19
CA ALA A 71 28.15 -25.74 -14.94
C ALA A 71 27.42 -24.53 -14.35
N ALA A 72 28.16 -23.69 -13.63
CA ALA A 72 27.64 -22.44 -13.08
C ALA A 72 27.20 -21.48 -14.19
N SER A 73 26.16 -20.70 -13.91
CA SER A 73 25.72 -19.64 -14.82
C SER A 73 26.87 -18.65 -15.10
N LYS A 74 27.08 -18.29 -16.38
CA LYS A 74 28.11 -17.34 -16.80
C LYS A 74 27.60 -15.89 -16.90
N ALA A 75 26.29 -15.70 -16.98
CA ALA A 75 25.63 -14.39 -17.05
C ALA A 75 24.22 -14.45 -16.43
N ASP A 76 23.71 -13.31 -15.94
CA ASP A 76 22.36 -13.19 -15.37
C ASP A 76 21.46 -12.16 -16.07
N GLY A 77 21.95 -11.49 -17.13
CA GLY A 77 21.26 -10.39 -17.80
C GLY A 77 19.81 -10.68 -18.20
N GLY A 78 19.54 -11.84 -18.80
CA GLY A 78 18.17 -12.24 -19.17
C GLY A 78 17.24 -12.46 -17.96
N SER A 79 17.77 -12.96 -16.84
CA SER A 79 16.98 -13.12 -15.60
C SER A 79 16.70 -11.79 -14.92
N GLN A 80 17.66 -10.86 -14.95
CA GLN A 80 17.45 -9.51 -14.44
C GLN A 80 16.43 -8.76 -15.28
N LEU A 81 16.56 -8.80 -16.62
CA LEU A 81 15.60 -8.16 -17.52
C LEU A 81 14.18 -8.71 -17.31
N LYS A 82 14.02 -10.04 -17.25
CA LYS A 82 12.74 -10.67 -16.92
C LYS A 82 12.16 -10.18 -15.60
N LEU A 83 12.99 -10.11 -14.55
CA LEU A 83 12.58 -9.62 -13.24
C LEU A 83 12.14 -8.15 -13.29
N GLU A 84 12.89 -7.30 -14.01
CA GLU A 84 12.57 -5.88 -14.18
C GLU A 84 11.23 -5.71 -14.91
N VAL A 85 10.98 -6.45 -15.99
CA VAL A 85 9.70 -6.41 -16.72
C VAL A 85 8.53 -6.81 -15.81
N LEU A 86 8.65 -7.91 -15.08
CA LEU A 86 7.61 -8.37 -14.14
C LEU A 86 7.39 -7.38 -12.98
N ALA A 87 8.46 -6.75 -12.50
CA ALA A 87 8.37 -5.71 -11.47
C ALA A 87 7.67 -4.44 -12.00
N MET A 88 7.92 -4.04 -13.24
CA MET A 88 7.22 -2.92 -13.89
C MET A 88 5.73 -3.21 -14.07
N ALA A 89 5.39 -4.41 -14.55
CA ALA A 89 3.99 -4.84 -14.65
C ALA A 89 3.29 -4.84 -13.29
N MET A 90 3.96 -5.31 -12.22
CA MET A 90 3.42 -5.23 -10.85
C MET A 90 3.17 -3.79 -10.39
N ARG A 91 4.08 -2.85 -10.72
CA ARG A 91 3.87 -1.42 -10.40
C ARG A 91 2.63 -0.86 -11.10
N ARG A 92 2.42 -1.19 -12.39
CA ARG A 92 1.23 -0.79 -13.14
C ARG A 92 -0.05 -1.29 -12.49
N LEU A 93 -0.13 -2.59 -12.18
CA LEU A 93 -1.31 -3.20 -11.56
C LEU A 93 -1.60 -2.66 -10.16
N ASN A 94 -0.57 -2.49 -9.32
CA ASN A 94 -0.72 -1.89 -8.00
C ASN A 94 -1.21 -0.44 -8.09
N GLY A 95 -0.72 0.31 -9.09
CA GLY A 95 -1.19 1.67 -9.37
C GLY A 95 -2.67 1.71 -9.75
N GLU A 96 -3.14 0.79 -10.60
CA GLU A 96 -4.56 0.72 -10.95
C GLU A 96 -5.43 0.29 -9.76
N ALA A 97 -5.00 -0.70 -8.98
CA ALA A 97 -5.73 -1.11 -7.77
C ALA A 97 -5.86 0.04 -6.75
N GLU A 98 -4.79 0.81 -6.56
CA GLU A 98 -4.80 1.98 -5.67
C GLU A 98 -5.67 3.11 -6.25
N ARG A 99 -5.62 3.35 -7.57
CA ARG A 99 -6.50 4.32 -8.25
C ARG A 99 -7.97 3.98 -8.02
N ARG A 100 -8.37 2.71 -8.19
CA ARG A 100 -9.76 2.26 -7.96
C ARG A 100 -10.17 2.45 -6.49
N ARG A 101 -9.28 2.10 -5.55
CA ARG A 101 -9.53 2.32 -4.11
C ARG A 101 -9.74 3.80 -3.78
N GLN A 102 -8.89 4.68 -4.30
CA GLN A 102 -9.01 6.13 -4.06
C GLN A 102 -10.29 6.70 -4.67
N LEU A 103 -10.68 6.23 -5.87
CA LEU A 103 -11.93 6.63 -6.50
C LEU A 103 -13.15 6.21 -5.65
N ALA A 104 -13.18 4.95 -5.21
CA ALA A 104 -14.25 4.44 -4.35
C ALA A 104 -14.35 5.21 -3.02
N ALA A 105 -13.20 5.53 -2.40
CA ALA A 105 -13.15 6.34 -1.18
C ALA A 105 -13.66 7.78 -1.38
N ARG A 106 -13.39 8.39 -2.54
CA ARG A 106 -13.92 9.71 -2.89
C ARG A 106 -15.44 9.69 -3.07
N VAL A 107 -15.96 8.67 -3.76
CA VAL A 107 -17.41 8.50 -3.96
C VAL A 107 -18.12 8.36 -2.62
N SER A 108 -17.65 7.46 -1.74
CA SER A 108 -18.26 7.25 -0.43
C SER A 108 -18.19 8.50 0.46
N LEU A 109 -17.10 9.28 0.38
CA LEU A 109 -16.98 10.56 1.08
C LEU A 109 -18.03 11.57 0.64
N VAL A 110 -18.28 11.69 -0.68
CA VAL A 110 -19.31 12.57 -1.24
C VAL A 110 -20.71 12.12 -0.81
N GLU A 111 -20.99 10.82 -0.84
CA GLU A 111 -22.28 10.26 -0.38
C GLU A 111 -22.53 10.53 1.10
N ASN A 112 -21.53 10.31 1.94
CA ASN A 112 -21.62 10.60 3.37
C ASN A 112 -21.85 12.10 3.63
N ALA A 113 -21.15 12.98 2.91
CA ALA A 113 -21.35 14.41 3.02
C ALA A 113 -22.77 14.84 2.62
N ARG A 114 -23.31 14.27 1.54
CA ARG A 114 -24.71 14.50 1.11
C ARG A 114 -25.71 14.02 2.17
N LYS A 115 -25.49 12.85 2.76
CA LYS A 115 -26.34 12.30 3.83
C LYS A 115 -26.33 13.21 5.07
N VAL A 116 -25.16 13.68 5.49
CA VAL A 116 -25.04 14.61 6.63
C VAL A 116 -25.72 15.94 6.33
N LEU A 117 -25.56 16.47 5.10
CA LEU A 117 -26.24 17.69 4.69
C LEU A 117 -27.75 17.54 4.74
N ALA A 118 -28.30 16.45 4.21
CA ALA A 118 -29.72 16.15 4.26
C ALA A 118 -30.24 16.01 5.71
N MET A 119 -29.48 15.35 6.59
CA MET A 119 -29.80 15.26 8.01
C MET A 119 -29.81 16.63 8.69
N LYS A 120 -28.84 17.51 8.37
CA LYS A 120 -28.76 18.87 8.91
C LYS A 120 -29.90 19.76 8.42
N GLN A 121 -30.32 19.59 7.16
CA GLN A 121 -31.44 20.33 6.58
C GLN A 121 -32.80 19.85 7.11
N GLY A 122 -32.95 18.55 7.40
CA GLY A 122 -34.16 17.97 7.95
C GLY A 122 -34.27 18.08 9.48
N ALA A 123 -33.16 18.33 10.18
CA ALA A 123 -33.19 18.63 11.60
C ALA A 123 -33.89 19.99 11.79
N ALA A 124 -34.95 20.01 12.60
CA ALA A 124 -35.51 21.26 13.09
C ALA A 124 -34.39 22.08 13.77
N ALA A 125 -34.48 23.41 13.67
CA ALA A 125 -33.61 24.29 14.42
C ALA A 125 -33.94 24.20 15.92
N ASP A 126 -33.54 23.10 16.57
CA ASP A 126 -33.61 22.94 18.01
C ASP A 126 -32.43 23.70 18.63
N GLY A 127 -32.59 25.02 18.62
CA GLY A 127 -31.72 25.96 19.26
C GLY A 127 -32.49 27.26 19.47
N PRO A 128 -32.15 28.04 20.52
CA PRO A 128 -32.70 29.38 20.66
C PRO A 128 -32.54 30.16 19.35
N GLU A 129 -33.56 30.93 18.93
CA GLU A 129 -33.47 31.77 17.73
C GLU A 129 -32.17 32.59 17.76
N PHE A 130 -31.57 32.78 16.60
CA PHE A 130 -30.41 33.65 16.43
C PHE A 130 -30.75 35.01 17.06
N ASN A 131 -30.03 35.41 18.11
CA ASN A 131 -30.24 36.64 18.88
C ASN A 131 -31.35 36.63 19.96
N THR A 132 -31.67 35.48 20.55
CA THR A 132 -32.42 35.49 21.83
C THR A 132 -31.51 35.85 23.01
N ARG A 133 -32.03 36.63 23.96
CA ARG A 133 -31.36 36.92 25.24
C ARG A 133 -31.27 35.63 26.07
N THR A 134 -30.14 34.95 26.01
CA THR A 134 -29.85 33.90 27.00
C THR A 134 -29.69 34.57 28.36
N ALA A 135 -30.54 34.23 29.33
CA ALA A 135 -30.37 34.66 30.71
C ALA A 135 -28.93 34.32 31.13
N HIS A 136 -28.24 35.26 31.81
CA HIS A 136 -26.80 35.38 32.13
C HIS A 136 -26.05 34.16 32.74
N LYS A 137 -26.56 32.95 32.60
CA LYS A 137 -25.83 31.71 32.79
C LYS A 137 -24.95 31.53 31.55
N GLY A 138 -23.73 32.06 31.60
CA GLY A 138 -22.73 31.89 30.53
C GLY A 138 -22.49 30.42 30.16
N MET A 139 -21.59 30.17 29.20
CA MET A 139 -21.21 28.81 28.77
C MET A 139 -20.98 27.89 29.99
N ARG A 140 -21.81 26.85 30.13
CA ARG A 140 -21.60 25.82 31.15
C ARG A 140 -20.30 25.11 30.79
N ALA A 141 -19.30 25.14 31.67
CA ALA A 141 -18.04 24.46 31.43
C ALA A 141 -18.28 22.95 31.32
N VAL A 142 -18.27 22.43 30.09
CA VAL A 142 -18.24 21.00 29.83
C VAL A 142 -16.80 20.55 30.08
N VAL A 143 -16.52 20.15 31.31
CA VAL A 143 -15.21 19.60 31.67
C VAL A 143 -15.04 18.28 30.93
N ASN A 144 -13.98 18.19 30.12
CA ASN A 144 -13.64 16.94 29.45
C ASN A 144 -13.39 15.87 30.52
N GLN A 145 -14.15 14.77 30.49
CA GLN A 145 -13.98 13.68 31.44
C GLN A 145 -12.60 13.05 31.17
N ARG A 146 -11.62 13.44 31.99
CA ARG A 146 -10.29 12.84 31.91
C ARG A 146 -10.41 11.38 32.36
N ALA A 147 -10.01 10.46 31.48
CA ALA A 147 -9.90 9.06 31.85
C ALA A 147 -9.03 8.91 33.11
N PRO A 148 -9.39 8.05 34.08
CA PRO A 148 -8.60 7.85 35.28
C PRO A 148 -7.20 7.37 34.87
N ASN A 149 -6.16 7.99 35.44
CA ASN A 149 -4.79 7.52 35.24
C ASN A 149 -4.61 6.20 35.99
N LEU A 150 -4.72 5.09 35.28
CA LEU A 150 -4.57 3.73 35.83
C LEU A 150 -3.10 3.35 36.10
N VAL A 151 -2.14 4.20 35.71
CA VAL A 151 -0.71 3.93 35.86
C VAL A 151 -0.21 4.42 37.21
N ARG A 152 0.44 3.52 37.97
CA ARG A 152 1.13 3.88 39.22
C ARG A 152 2.23 4.92 38.93
N PRO A 153 2.33 6.05 39.67
CA PRO A 153 3.30 7.11 39.39
C PRO A 153 4.76 6.63 39.29
N MET A 154 5.15 5.63 40.08
CA MET A 154 6.48 5.01 40.04
C MET A 154 6.78 4.26 38.72
N GLU A 155 5.77 3.65 38.09
CA GLU A 155 5.94 2.92 36.83
C GLU A 155 6.09 3.86 35.63
N LEU A 156 5.45 5.03 35.68
CA LEU A 156 5.52 6.02 34.59
C LEU A 156 6.96 6.50 34.35
N GLY A 157 7.69 6.83 35.43
CA GLY A 157 9.09 7.26 35.34
C GLY A 157 10.00 6.15 34.82
N ARG A 158 9.80 4.92 35.30
CA ARG A 158 10.53 3.73 34.88
C ARG A 158 10.35 3.46 33.38
N GLN A 159 9.11 3.43 32.90
CA GLN A 159 8.80 3.18 31.49
C GLN A 159 9.34 4.28 30.58
N ARG A 160 9.21 5.56 30.96
CA ARG A 160 9.80 6.69 30.23
C ARG A 160 11.31 6.57 30.10
N LYS A 161 12.01 6.20 31.19
CA LYS A 161 13.46 6.01 31.17
C LYS A 161 13.86 4.83 30.29
N ALA A 162 13.15 3.70 30.39
CA ALA A 162 13.38 2.53 29.55
C ALA A 162 13.20 2.83 28.05
N ALA A 163 12.12 3.55 27.68
CA ALA A 163 11.87 3.97 26.31
C ALA A 163 12.97 4.91 25.79
N LYS A 164 13.41 5.88 26.59
CA LYS A 164 14.51 6.79 26.24
C LYS A 164 15.82 6.02 25.95
N VAL A 165 16.16 5.04 26.78
CA VAL A 165 17.36 4.19 26.59
C VAL A 165 17.22 3.33 25.33
N ALA A 166 16.05 2.74 25.10
CA ALA A 166 15.81 1.92 23.90
C ALA A 166 15.84 2.74 22.60
N GLN A 167 15.39 4.00 22.64
CA GLN A 167 15.48 4.91 21.50
C GLN A 167 16.93 5.31 21.22
N ALA A 168 17.69 5.72 22.23
CA ALA A 168 19.12 6.04 22.07
C ALA A 168 19.93 4.88 21.47
N LYS A 169 19.61 3.62 21.84
CA LYS A 169 20.22 2.43 21.24
C LYS A 169 19.85 2.22 19.77
N ARG A 170 18.63 2.62 19.35
CA ARG A 170 18.19 2.56 17.96
C ARG A 170 18.83 3.65 17.12
N ASP A 171 18.93 4.86 17.66
CA ASP A 171 19.51 6.02 16.94
C ASP A 171 21.03 5.90 16.77
N ALA A 172 21.70 5.10 17.62
CA ALA A 172 23.13 4.81 17.52
C ALA A 172 23.48 3.61 16.60
N ARG A 173 22.49 3.01 15.93
CA ARG A 173 22.67 1.94 14.93
C ARG A 173 22.49 2.49 13.52
#